data_AF-A0A1Y2HC06-F1
#
_entry.id   AF-A0A1Y2HC06-F1
#
_cell.length_a   1.000
_cell.length_b   1.000
_cell.length_c   1.000
_cell.angle_alpha   90.00
_cell.angle_beta   90.00
_cell.angle_gamma   90.00
#
_symmetry.space_group_name_H-M   'P 1'
#
loop_
_entity.id
_entity.type
_entity.pdbx_description
1 polymer ?
#
loop_
_entity_poly.entity_id
_entity_poly.type
_entity_poly.pdbx_seq_one_letter_code
_entity_poly.pdbx_strand_id
1 'polypeptide(L)'
;MTLALAAGYIFSVGAVYYAFVRWYRSSKSRAFAAESVPSEWFEDGHPAREEYFKLYDSMPDEMGPADIKKLKTALLKRSRHLTVLLRNGAIGDDLWNEFNDAETAVNLEINECIREAEDLQRGWGKTVFNEAAQAVQAEVQREAEEQQRQAMEQQRRAMEQQRAMQQMQQAASDSDVEEIEAEQKPKQVVQRRGSKSKGARRA
;
A
#
# COMPACT_ATOMS: atom_id res chain seq x y z
N MET A 1 -11.60 -64.72 42.16
CA MET A 1 -12.44 -63.56 42.53
C MET A 1 -11.67 -62.24 42.54
N THR A 2 -10.41 -62.21 42.97
CA THR A 2 -9.57 -60.99 43.00
C THR A 2 -9.30 -60.37 41.63
N LEU A 3 -9.05 -61.18 40.60
CA LEU A 3 -8.81 -60.69 39.22
C LEU A 3 -10.04 -60.02 38.58
N ALA A 4 -11.24 -60.53 38.85
CA ALA A 4 -12.48 -59.94 38.35
C ALA A 4 -12.77 -58.58 38.99
N LEU A 5 -12.47 -58.43 40.29
CA LEU A 5 -12.56 -57.16 40.99
C LEU A 5 -11.54 -56.13 40.47
N ALA A 6 -10.31 -56.56 40.18
CA ALA A 6 -9.28 -55.70 39.60
C ALA A 6 -9.64 -55.23 38.18
N ALA A 7 -10.17 -56.12 37.34
CA ALA A 7 -10.62 -55.78 35.99
C ALA A 7 -11.81 -54.80 36.01
N GLY A 8 -12.78 -55.03 36.91
CA GLY A 8 -13.91 -54.11 37.10
C GLY A 8 -13.48 -52.73 37.57
N TYR A 9 -12.48 -52.64 38.46
CA TYR A 9 -11.94 -51.38 38.94
C TYR A 9 -11.31 -50.56 37.79
N ILE A 10 -10.46 -51.17 36.98
CA ILE A 10 -9.81 -50.49 35.84
C ILE A 10 -10.85 -50.00 34.83
N PHE A 11 -11.87 -50.81 34.53
CA PHE A 11 -12.93 -50.41 33.61
C PHE A 11 -13.75 -49.23 34.15
N SER A 12 -14.04 -49.22 35.46
CA SER A 12 -14.78 -48.13 36.10
C SER A 12 -14.00 -46.81 36.07
N VAL A 13 -12.69 -46.85 36.36
CA VAL A 13 -11.81 -45.68 36.29
C VAL A 13 -11.68 -45.19 34.84
N GLY A 14 -11.54 -46.10 33.88
CA GLY A 14 -11.50 -45.78 32.46
C GLY A 14 -12.78 -45.12 31.95
N ALA A 15 -13.95 -45.60 32.38
CA ALA A 15 -15.24 -45.03 32.01
C ALA A 15 -15.43 -43.62 32.58
N VAL A 16 -15.05 -43.40 33.84
CA VAL A 16 -15.10 -42.07 34.47
C VAL A 16 -14.11 -41.12 33.79
N TYR A 17 -12.89 -41.58 33.49
CA TYR A 17 -11.90 -40.79 32.76
C TYR A 17 -12.37 -40.43 31.35
N TYR A 18 -12.96 -41.38 30.61
CA TYR A 18 -13.51 -41.13 29.28
C TYR A 18 -14.65 -40.12 29.32
N ALA A 19 -15.60 -40.27 30.26
CA ALA A 19 -16.69 -39.33 30.45
C ALA A 19 -16.18 -37.92 30.79
N PHE A 20 -15.16 -37.83 31.66
CA PHE A 20 -14.51 -36.58 32.01
C PHE A 20 -13.82 -35.92 30.81
N VAL A 21 -13.02 -36.67 30.05
CA VAL A 21 -12.34 -36.16 28.84
C VAL A 21 -13.36 -35.70 27.80
N ARG A 22 -14.43 -36.47 27.59
CA ARG A 22 -15.50 -36.13 26.65
C ARG A 22 -16.27 -34.89 27.09
N TRP A 23 -16.61 -34.78 28.38
CA TRP A 23 -17.28 -33.61 28.93
C TRP A 23 -16.38 -32.37 28.85
N TYR A 24 -15.12 -32.47 29.30
CA TYR A 24 -14.15 -31.39 29.28
C TYR A 24 -13.87 -30.89 27.86
N ARG A 25 -13.69 -31.79 26.90
CA ARG A 25 -13.55 -31.43 25.47
C ARG A 25 -14.83 -30.84 24.89
N SER A 26 -16.01 -31.35 25.28
CA SER A 26 -17.29 -30.78 24.83
C SER A 26 -17.57 -29.41 25.43
N SER A 27 -17.12 -29.15 26.66
CA SER A 27 -17.31 -27.88 27.34
C SER A 27 -16.34 -26.82 26.81
N LYS A 28 -15.08 -27.20 26.54
CA LYS A 28 -14.10 -26.31 25.92
C LYS A 28 -14.43 -25.99 24.47
N SER A 29 -14.87 -26.95 23.66
CA SER A 29 -15.31 -26.67 22.28
C SER A 29 -16.53 -25.75 22.23
N ARG A 30 -17.45 -25.85 23.19
CA ARG A 30 -18.62 -24.95 23.28
C ARG A 30 -18.28 -23.55 23.82
N ALA A 31 -17.31 -23.45 24.73
CA ALA A 31 -16.82 -22.15 25.22
C ALA A 31 -16.00 -21.43 24.14
N PHE A 32 -15.07 -22.14 23.48
CA PHE A 32 -14.32 -21.61 22.33
C PHE A 32 -15.26 -21.21 21.19
N ALA A 33 -16.22 -22.06 20.80
CA ALA A 33 -17.15 -21.74 19.71
C ALA A 33 -18.11 -20.56 19.98
N ALA A 34 -18.35 -20.22 21.26
CA ALA A 34 -19.19 -19.10 21.65
C ALA A 34 -18.40 -17.78 21.77
N GLU A 35 -17.10 -17.86 22.05
CA GLU A 35 -16.18 -16.71 22.10
C GLU A 35 -15.58 -16.41 20.72
N SER A 36 -15.42 -17.43 19.88
CA SER A 36 -15.02 -17.34 18.48
C SER A 36 -16.18 -16.97 17.56
N VAL A 37 -17.00 -15.97 17.92
CA VAL A 37 -17.64 -15.20 16.83
C VAL A 37 -16.46 -14.59 16.10
N PRO A 38 -16.08 -15.10 14.91
CA PRO A 38 -14.82 -14.71 14.33
C PRO A 38 -14.96 -13.23 14.03
N SER A 39 -14.15 -12.38 14.66
CA SER A 39 -13.72 -11.18 13.94
C SER A 39 -13.11 -11.73 12.66
N GLU A 40 -13.69 -11.46 11.50
CA GLU A 40 -13.09 -11.93 10.26
C GLU A 40 -11.66 -11.38 10.28
N TRP A 41 -10.69 -12.29 10.36
CA TRP A 41 -9.29 -11.95 10.63
C TRP A 41 -8.75 -10.96 9.58
N PHE A 42 -9.47 -10.81 8.46
CA PHE A 42 -9.36 -9.68 7.54
C PHE A 42 -10.72 -9.14 7.04
N GLU A 43 -11.36 -8.26 7.81
CA GLU A 43 -12.46 -7.40 7.34
C GLU A 43 -11.99 -6.02 6.84
N ASP A 44 -11.03 -5.40 7.53
CA ASP A 44 -10.41 -4.12 7.18
C ASP A 44 -8.90 -4.17 7.49
N GLY A 45 -8.06 -3.94 6.48
CA GLY A 45 -6.65 -3.53 6.60
C GLY A 45 -5.74 -4.19 7.66
N HIS A 46 -4.83 -5.08 7.22
CA HIS A 46 -3.74 -5.62 8.05
C HIS A 46 -2.97 -4.48 8.80
N PRO A 47 -2.77 -4.53 10.13
CA PRO A 47 -2.17 -3.42 10.89
C PRO A 47 -0.74 -3.07 10.44
N ALA A 48 0.07 -4.08 10.09
CA ALA A 48 1.38 -3.83 9.47
C ALA A 48 1.31 -3.33 8.00
N ARG A 49 0.19 -3.54 7.29
CA ARG A 49 -0.09 -2.92 5.98
C ARG A 49 -0.41 -1.45 6.19
N GLU A 50 -1.20 -1.10 7.21
CA GLU A 50 -1.43 0.29 7.57
C GLU A 50 -0.15 0.99 8.06
N GLU A 51 0.69 0.35 8.86
CA GLU A 51 1.98 0.92 9.29
C GLU A 51 2.93 1.12 8.10
N TYR A 52 2.95 0.16 7.16
CA TYR A 52 3.69 0.29 5.91
C TYR A 52 3.17 1.46 5.06
N PHE A 53 1.85 1.60 4.91
CA PHE A 53 1.26 2.71 4.16
C PHE A 53 1.44 4.05 4.86
N LYS A 54 1.27 4.12 6.18
CA LYS A 54 1.60 5.31 6.98
C LYS A 54 3.07 5.71 6.81
N LEU A 55 3.99 4.73 6.78
CA LEU A 55 5.41 4.97 6.56
C LEU A 55 5.67 5.41 5.11
N TYR A 56 5.00 4.81 4.14
CA TYR A 56 5.09 5.17 2.72
C TYR A 56 4.56 6.59 2.45
N ASP A 57 3.39 6.93 2.99
CA ASP A 57 2.74 8.24 2.87
C ASP A 57 3.53 9.36 3.57
N SER A 58 4.34 9.00 4.58
CA SER A 58 5.22 9.95 5.28
C SER A 58 6.53 10.25 4.53
N MET A 59 6.81 9.57 3.42
CA MET A 59 8.05 9.74 2.65
C MET A 59 7.90 10.78 1.53
N PRO A 60 8.96 11.56 1.24
CA PRO A 60 8.97 12.49 0.11
C PRO A 60 8.98 11.77 -1.24
N ASP A 61 8.44 12.41 -2.28
CA ASP A 61 8.27 11.84 -3.65
C ASP A 61 9.57 11.32 -4.28
N GLU A 62 10.73 11.90 -3.91
CA GLU A 62 12.04 11.36 -4.30
C GLU A 62 12.60 10.42 -3.23
N MET A 63 12.46 9.12 -3.48
CA MET A 63 12.83 8.09 -2.52
C MET A 63 14.33 7.82 -2.51
N GLY A 64 15.00 8.16 -1.40
CA GLY A 64 16.40 7.86 -1.19
C GLY A 64 16.68 6.37 -0.95
N PRO A 65 17.92 5.89 -1.17
CA PRO A 65 18.28 4.48 -0.93
C PRO A 65 18.13 4.06 0.55
N ALA A 66 18.17 5.02 1.48
CA ALA A 66 17.92 4.79 2.90
C ALA A 66 16.44 4.48 3.19
N ASP A 67 15.53 5.08 2.44
CA ASP A 67 14.08 4.95 2.64
C ASP A 67 13.55 3.65 2.05
N ILE A 68 14.09 3.25 0.89
CA ILE A 68 13.89 1.91 0.31
C ILE A 68 14.32 0.81 1.29
N LYS A 69 15.42 1.03 2.04
CA LYS A 69 15.89 0.08 3.04
C LYS A 69 14.92 -0.02 4.23
N LYS A 70 14.35 1.10 4.69
CA LYS A 70 13.33 1.12 5.75
C LYS A 70 12.06 0.37 5.32
N LEU A 71 11.58 0.62 4.11
CA LEU A 71 10.42 -0.08 3.53
C LEU A 71 10.67 -1.59 3.40
N LYS A 72 11.84 -1.99 2.89
CA LYS A 72 12.24 -3.41 2.84
C LYS A 72 12.28 -4.03 4.24
N THR A 73 12.82 -3.35 5.24
CA THR A 73 12.85 -3.88 6.61
C THR A 73 11.46 -4.01 7.23
N ALA A 74 10.54 -3.07 6.97
CA ALA A 74 9.15 -3.18 7.41
C ALA A 74 8.43 -4.37 6.74
N LEU A 75 8.67 -4.57 5.45
CA LEU A 75 8.14 -5.72 4.69
C LEU A 75 8.69 -7.06 5.20
N LEU A 76 9.99 -7.14 5.54
CA LEU A 76 10.59 -8.34 6.13
C LEU A 76 10.12 -8.61 7.57
N LYS A 77 9.77 -7.56 8.34
CA LYS A 77 9.18 -7.74 9.68
C LYS A 77 7.82 -8.41 9.61
N ARG A 78 7.03 -8.16 8.54
CA ARG A 78 5.74 -8.80 8.27
C ARG A 78 5.84 -10.32 8.12
N SER A 79 6.91 -10.83 7.50
CA SER A 79 6.97 -12.23 7.06
C SER A 79 7.55 -13.22 8.08
N ARG A 80 8.01 -12.78 9.27
CA ARG A 80 8.87 -13.65 10.11
C ARG A 80 8.65 -13.62 11.63
N HIS A 81 7.56 -13.08 12.15
CA HIS A 81 7.51 -12.69 13.58
C HIS A 81 6.55 -13.42 14.51
N LEU A 82 5.57 -14.20 14.05
CA LEU A 82 4.59 -14.77 14.99
C LEU A 82 5.18 -15.87 15.90
N THR A 83 5.94 -16.82 15.36
CA THR A 83 6.58 -17.90 16.15
C THR A 83 7.64 -17.38 17.12
N VAL A 84 8.30 -16.27 16.77
CA VAL A 84 9.32 -15.62 17.62
C VAL A 84 8.67 -14.83 18.75
N LEU A 85 7.53 -14.18 18.50
CA LEU A 85 6.77 -13.43 19.50
C LEU A 85 6.07 -14.33 20.53
N LEU A 86 5.60 -15.52 20.11
CA LEU A 86 5.09 -16.55 21.04
C LEU A 86 6.16 -16.98 22.06
N ARG A 87 7.39 -17.24 21.59
CA ARG A 87 8.51 -17.63 22.45
C ARG A 87 8.91 -16.53 23.46
N ASN A 88 8.62 -15.28 23.15
CA ASN A 88 8.87 -14.14 24.02
C ASN A 88 7.75 -13.88 25.04
N GLY A 89 6.68 -14.69 25.04
CA GLY A 89 5.54 -14.56 25.97
C GLY A 89 4.70 -13.29 25.75
N ALA A 90 4.86 -12.63 24.61
CA ALA A 90 4.17 -11.37 24.28
C ALA A 90 2.80 -11.59 23.62
N ILE A 91 2.44 -12.85 23.33
CA ILE A 91 1.20 -13.26 22.67
C ILE A 91 0.51 -14.31 23.55
N GLY A 92 -0.80 -14.20 23.73
CA GLY A 92 -1.60 -15.18 24.44
C GLY A 92 -1.82 -16.46 23.61
N ASP A 93 -1.94 -17.61 24.30
CA ASP A 93 -2.18 -18.90 23.65
C ASP A 93 -3.46 -18.92 22.80
N ASP A 94 -4.46 -18.11 23.15
CA ASP A 94 -5.72 -18.03 22.40
C ASP A 94 -5.52 -17.41 21.00
N LEU A 95 -4.74 -16.33 20.89
CA LEU A 95 -4.40 -15.72 19.59
C LEU A 95 -3.58 -16.67 18.71
N TRP A 96 -2.70 -17.46 19.33
CA TRP A 96 -1.93 -18.46 18.62
C TRP A 96 -2.81 -19.57 18.06
N ASN A 97 -3.79 -20.03 18.84
CA ASN A 97 -4.76 -21.02 18.39
C ASN A 97 -5.63 -20.48 17.25
N GLU A 98 -6.14 -19.25 17.37
CA GLU A 98 -6.91 -18.59 16.30
C GLU A 98 -6.09 -18.43 15.01
N PHE A 99 -4.80 -18.07 15.12
CA PHE A 99 -3.90 -18.01 13.98
C PHE A 99 -3.73 -19.38 13.30
N ASN A 100 -3.53 -20.45 14.08
CA ASN A 100 -3.41 -21.80 13.52
C ASN A 100 -4.71 -22.27 12.86
N ASP A 101 -5.87 -21.91 13.44
CA ASP A 101 -7.18 -22.21 12.88
C ASP A 101 -7.37 -21.47 11.55
N ALA A 102 -7.02 -20.18 11.48
CA ALA A 102 -7.03 -19.40 10.25
C ALA A 102 -6.06 -19.94 9.18
N GLU A 103 -4.83 -20.31 9.57
CA GLU A 103 -3.86 -20.95 8.67
C GLU A 103 -4.39 -22.28 8.12
N THR A 104 -5.05 -23.08 8.97
CA THR A 104 -5.65 -24.34 8.55
C THR A 104 -6.80 -24.11 7.58
N ALA A 105 -7.66 -23.12 7.83
CA ALA A 105 -8.77 -22.75 6.95
C ALA A 105 -8.27 -22.29 5.56
N VAL A 106 -7.27 -21.41 5.50
CA VAL A 106 -6.67 -20.95 4.24
C VAL A 106 -6.01 -22.10 3.48
N ASN A 107 -5.29 -22.99 4.19
CA ASN A 107 -4.69 -24.17 3.54
C ASN A 107 -5.77 -25.13 2.99
N LEU A 108 -6.92 -25.24 3.64
CA LEU A 108 -8.03 -26.04 3.13
C LEU A 108 -8.56 -25.45 1.81
N GLU A 109 -8.81 -24.14 1.79
CA GLU A 109 -9.28 -23.43 0.59
C GLU A 109 -8.28 -23.54 -0.58
N ILE A 110 -6.97 -23.37 -0.31
CA ILE A 110 -5.91 -23.57 -1.31
C ILE A 110 -5.97 -24.99 -1.90
N ASN A 111 -6.15 -26.01 -1.06
CA ASN A 111 -6.25 -27.39 -1.51
C ASN A 111 -7.53 -27.64 -2.31
N GLU A 112 -8.64 -27.02 -1.95
CA GLU A 112 -9.89 -27.08 -2.72
C GLU A 112 -9.71 -26.45 -4.10
N CYS A 113 -9.08 -25.27 -4.20
CA CYS A 113 -8.75 -24.65 -5.50
C CYS A 113 -7.84 -25.53 -6.37
N ILE A 114 -6.84 -26.21 -5.78
CA ILE A 114 -5.96 -27.14 -6.52
C ILE A 114 -6.76 -28.31 -7.08
N ARG A 115 -7.69 -28.86 -6.28
CA ARG A 115 -8.54 -29.97 -6.70
C ARG A 115 -9.48 -29.54 -7.82
N GLU A 116 -10.13 -28.39 -7.67
CA GLU A 116 -10.98 -27.83 -8.72
C GLU A 116 -10.21 -27.55 -10.01
N ALA A 117 -9.00 -26.98 -9.91
CA ALA A 117 -8.13 -26.77 -11.06
C ALA A 117 -7.74 -28.10 -11.74
N GLU A 118 -7.46 -29.15 -10.96
CA GLU A 118 -7.16 -30.48 -11.51
C GLU A 118 -8.38 -31.12 -12.19
N ASP A 119 -9.58 -30.89 -11.66
CA ASP A 119 -10.86 -31.34 -12.25
C ASP A 119 -11.16 -30.60 -13.57
N LEU A 120 -10.84 -29.30 -13.65
CA LEU A 120 -10.97 -28.50 -14.87
C LEU A 120 -9.95 -28.91 -15.93
N GLN A 121 -8.70 -29.10 -15.54
CA GLN A 121 -7.63 -29.55 -16.41
C GLN A 121 -6.60 -30.37 -15.65
N ARG A 122 -6.45 -31.63 -16.06
CA ARG A 122 -5.47 -32.54 -15.49
C ARG A 122 -4.05 -31.95 -15.58
N GLY A 123 -3.36 -31.87 -14.44
CA GLY A 123 -2.03 -31.30 -14.26
C GLY A 123 -2.01 -29.82 -13.92
N TRP A 124 -3.14 -29.11 -13.99
CA TRP A 124 -3.19 -27.65 -13.79
C TRP A 124 -3.12 -27.24 -12.32
N GLY A 125 -3.54 -28.10 -11.39
CA GLY A 125 -3.48 -27.79 -9.95
C GLY A 125 -2.08 -27.47 -9.44
N LYS A 126 -1.02 -27.94 -10.13
CA LYS A 126 0.38 -27.65 -9.76
C LYS A 126 0.86 -26.27 -10.24
N THR A 127 0.27 -25.72 -11.31
CA THR A 127 0.74 -24.47 -11.93
C THR A 127 -0.24 -23.31 -11.74
N VAL A 128 -1.50 -23.57 -11.40
CA VAL A 128 -2.57 -22.58 -11.27
C VAL A 128 -2.18 -21.37 -10.41
N PHE A 129 -1.55 -21.58 -9.25
CA PHE A 129 -1.13 -20.48 -8.38
C PHE A 129 0.07 -19.69 -8.91
N ASN A 130 0.97 -20.33 -9.67
CA ASN A 130 2.06 -19.61 -10.32
C ASN A 130 1.53 -18.75 -11.48
N GLU A 131 0.55 -19.26 -12.23
CA GLU A 131 -0.13 -18.53 -13.30
C GLU A 131 -0.96 -17.36 -12.74
N ALA A 132 -1.71 -17.59 -11.65
CA ALA A 132 -2.46 -16.56 -10.95
C ALA A 132 -1.54 -15.45 -10.42
N ALA A 133 -0.38 -15.80 -9.83
CA ALA A 133 0.59 -14.83 -9.37
C ALA A 133 1.14 -13.95 -10.52
N GLN A 134 1.38 -14.56 -11.69
CA GLN A 134 1.81 -13.81 -12.88
C GLN A 134 0.70 -12.89 -13.41
N ALA A 135 -0.56 -13.34 -13.38
CA ALA A 135 -1.71 -12.53 -13.77
C ALA A 135 -1.86 -11.30 -12.88
N VAL A 136 -1.81 -11.47 -11.55
CA VAL A 136 -1.86 -10.36 -10.58
C VAL A 136 -0.69 -9.40 -10.80
N GLN A 137 0.53 -9.91 -10.99
CA GLN A 137 1.69 -9.06 -11.24
C GLN A 137 1.54 -8.25 -12.55
N ALA A 138 0.93 -8.85 -13.58
CA ALA A 138 0.66 -8.16 -14.84
C ALA A 138 -0.40 -7.06 -14.68
N GLU A 139 -1.43 -7.27 -13.88
CA GLU A 139 -2.44 -6.25 -13.57
C GLU A 139 -1.81 -5.07 -12.82
N VAL A 140 -1.05 -5.33 -11.76
CA VAL A 140 -0.33 -4.29 -11.01
C VAL A 140 0.60 -3.50 -11.93
N GLN A 141 1.29 -4.18 -12.85
CA GLN A 141 2.18 -3.52 -13.81
C GLN A 141 1.40 -2.62 -14.79
N ARG A 142 0.24 -3.07 -15.27
CA ARG A 142 -0.62 -2.28 -16.16
C ARG A 142 -1.16 -1.04 -15.46
N GLU A 143 -1.64 -1.18 -14.23
CA GLU A 143 -2.09 -0.04 -13.42
C GLU A 143 -0.98 0.98 -13.21
N ALA A 144 0.23 0.52 -12.88
CA ALA A 144 1.39 1.39 -12.72
C ALA A 144 1.74 2.14 -14.02
N GLU A 145 1.69 1.46 -15.18
CA GLU A 145 1.92 2.10 -16.47
C GLU A 145 0.84 3.12 -16.82
N GLU A 146 -0.43 2.83 -16.52
CA GLU A 146 -1.54 3.76 -16.75
C GLU A 146 -1.39 5.01 -15.88
N GLN A 147 -1.06 4.85 -14.60
CA GLN A 147 -0.77 5.96 -13.69
C GLN A 147 0.41 6.81 -14.20
N GLN A 148 1.49 6.17 -14.67
CA GLN A 148 2.63 6.89 -15.25
C GLN A 148 2.26 7.65 -16.53
N ARG A 149 1.45 7.07 -17.41
CA ARG A 149 0.97 7.75 -18.63
C ARG A 149 0.13 8.97 -18.27
N GLN A 150 -0.80 8.83 -17.32
CA GLN A 150 -1.62 9.93 -16.85
C GLN A 150 -0.77 11.05 -16.22
N ALA A 151 0.20 10.70 -15.38
CA ALA A 151 1.12 11.67 -14.77
C ALA A 151 1.95 12.41 -15.84
N MET A 152 2.49 11.71 -16.83
CA MET A 152 3.24 12.32 -17.95
C MET A 152 2.36 13.25 -18.79
N GLU A 153 1.11 12.88 -19.05
CA GLU A 153 0.18 13.72 -19.80
C GLU A 153 -0.18 14.99 -19.02
N GLN A 154 -0.44 14.87 -17.72
CA GLN A 154 -0.66 16.02 -16.84
C GLN A 154 0.56 16.95 -16.80
N GLN A 155 1.77 16.39 -16.71
CA GLN A 155 3.01 17.17 -16.71
C GLN A 155 3.23 17.88 -18.05
N ARG A 156 2.94 17.24 -19.19
CA ARG A 156 3.01 17.89 -20.51
C ARG A 156 2.02 19.05 -20.62
N ARG A 157 0.76 18.85 -20.22
CA ARG A 157 -0.26 19.91 -20.23
C ARG A 157 0.13 21.08 -19.32
N ALA A 158 0.68 20.80 -18.13
CA ALA A 158 1.18 21.84 -17.22
C ALA A 158 2.35 22.61 -17.84
N MET A 159 3.29 21.93 -18.50
CA MET A 159 4.42 22.58 -19.18
C MET A 159 3.96 23.45 -20.37
N GLU A 160 2.98 22.99 -21.14
CA GLU A 160 2.39 23.76 -22.23
C GLU A 160 1.68 25.02 -21.71
N GLN A 161 0.91 24.91 -20.62
CA GLN A 161 0.28 26.07 -19.96
C GLN A 161 1.33 27.07 -19.44
N GLN A 162 2.41 26.58 -18.82
CA GLN A 162 3.50 27.44 -18.36
C GLN A 162 4.20 28.15 -19.52
N ARG A 163 4.46 27.46 -20.63
CA ARG A 163 5.07 28.06 -21.83
C ARG A 163 4.15 29.11 -22.45
N ALA A 164 2.86 28.85 -22.55
CA ALA A 164 1.89 29.83 -23.06
C ALA A 164 1.83 31.08 -22.16
N MET A 165 1.82 30.89 -20.85
CA MET A 165 1.82 32.00 -19.88
C MET A 165 3.10 32.83 -19.95
N GLN A 166 4.26 32.20 -20.13
CA GLN A 166 5.54 32.90 -20.35
C GLN A 166 5.54 33.70 -21.66
N GLN A 167 5.00 33.14 -22.74
CA GLN A 167 4.89 33.86 -24.01
C GLN A 167 3.95 35.07 -23.92
N MET A 168 2.82 34.95 -23.21
CA MET A 168 1.91 36.08 -22.98
C MET A 168 2.56 37.17 -22.13
N GLN A 169 3.34 36.80 -21.10
CA GLN A 169 4.09 37.77 -20.29
C GLN A 169 5.17 38.48 -21.10
N GLN A 170 5.92 37.76 -21.93
CA GLN A 170 6.93 38.35 -22.82
C GLN A 170 6.30 39.28 -23.85
N ALA A 171 5.19 38.87 -24.47
CA ALA A 171 4.47 39.70 -25.42
C ALA A 171 3.89 40.97 -24.78
N ALA A 172 3.36 40.87 -23.54
CA ALA A 172 2.88 42.03 -22.79
C ALA A 172 4.03 42.98 -22.42
N SER A 173 5.18 42.45 -21.99
CA SER A 173 6.35 43.29 -21.70
C SER A 173 6.92 43.97 -22.95
N ASP A 174 6.91 43.30 -24.11
CA ASP A 174 7.38 43.90 -25.36
C ASP A 174 6.42 44.99 -25.86
N SER A 175 5.09 44.80 -25.70
CA SER A 175 4.11 45.85 -26.03
C SER A 175 4.21 47.06 -25.11
N ASP A 176 4.46 46.86 -23.82
CA ASP A 176 4.68 47.95 -22.86
C ASP A 176 5.95 48.75 -23.22
N VAL A 177 7.01 48.08 -23.70
CA VAL A 177 8.25 48.73 -24.15
C VAL A 177 8.02 49.52 -25.46
N GLU A 178 7.28 48.97 -26.42
CA GLU A 178 6.91 49.68 -27.65
C GLU A 178 6.03 50.91 -27.38
N GLU A 179 5.08 50.83 -26.44
CA GLU A 179 4.20 51.94 -26.07
C GLU A 179 4.98 53.07 -25.36
N ILE A 180 5.91 52.72 -24.48
CA ILE A 180 6.83 53.69 -23.85
C ILE A 180 7.76 54.33 -24.89
N GLU A 181 8.29 53.59 -25.87
CA GLU A 181 9.08 54.16 -26.96
C GLU A 181 8.27 55.07 -27.90
N ALA A 182 7.01 54.72 -28.17
CA ALA A 182 6.10 55.50 -29.00
C ALA A 182 5.72 56.84 -28.35
N GLU A 183 5.50 56.87 -27.02
CA GLU A 183 5.26 58.11 -26.28
C GLU A 183 6.50 59.02 -26.15
N GLN A 184 7.71 58.44 -26.23
CA GLN A 184 8.96 59.22 -26.14
C GLN A 184 9.37 59.87 -27.47
N LYS A 185 9.03 59.28 -28.63
CA LYS A 185 9.33 59.85 -29.96
C LYS A 185 8.75 61.26 -30.25
N PRO A 186 7.53 61.67 -29.83
CA PRO A 186 7.03 63.01 -30.09
C PRO A 186 7.71 64.12 -29.27
N LYS A 187 8.40 63.80 -28.16
CA LYS A 187 9.01 64.82 -27.28
C LYS A 187 10.41 65.27 -27.73
N GLN A 188 11.16 64.47 -28.50
CA GLN A 188 12.50 64.87 -28.98
C GLN A 188 12.51 65.73 -30.25
N VAL A 189 11.45 65.73 -31.07
CA VAL A 189 11.44 66.48 -32.35
C VAL A 189 11.23 67.99 -32.14
N VAL A 190 10.70 68.43 -30.99
CA VAL A 190 10.41 69.85 -30.72
C VAL A 190 11.63 70.63 -30.21
N GLN A 191 12.66 69.98 -29.64
CA GLN A 191 13.78 70.69 -29.01
C GLN A 191 14.92 71.12 -29.96
N ARG A 192 14.95 70.66 -31.21
CA ARG A 192 16.02 70.99 -32.17
C ARG A 192 15.78 72.25 -33.03
N ARG A 193 14.64 72.95 -32.87
CA ARG A 193 14.31 74.15 -33.67
C ARG A 193 14.61 75.51 -33.01
N GLY A 194 15.19 75.53 -31.81
CA GLY A 194 15.35 76.76 -31.02
C GLY A 194 16.76 77.10 -30.53
N SER A 195 17.80 77.06 -31.36
CA SER A 195 19.13 77.59 -30.95
C SER A 195 19.95 78.22 -32.09
N LYS A 196 19.36 79.13 -32.86
CA LYS A 196 20.14 80.11 -33.64
C LYS A 196 19.44 81.46 -33.64
N SER A 197 19.84 82.37 -32.75
CA SER A 197 19.76 83.83 -32.94
C SER A 197 20.11 84.56 -31.64
N LYS A 198 20.93 85.61 -31.78
CA LYS A 198 21.41 86.62 -30.80
C LYS A 198 22.70 86.23 -30.07
N GLY A 199 23.79 86.99 -30.16
CA GLY A 199 23.92 88.37 -30.61
C GLY A 199 25.36 88.76 -30.93
N ALA A 200 25.49 89.52 -32.01
CA ALA A 200 26.56 90.50 -32.19
C ALA A 200 26.34 91.65 -31.21
N ARG A 201 27.43 92.16 -30.58
CA ARG A 201 27.84 93.58 -30.56
C ARG A 201 28.90 93.86 -29.49
N ARG A 202 30.00 94.48 -29.96
CA ARG A 202 30.78 95.61 -29.37
C ARG A 202 31.27 95.40 -27.92
N ALA A 203 32.57 95.43 -27.65
CA ALA A 203 33.46 96.60 -27.68
C ALA A 203 34.91 96.14 -27.53
#